data_AF-A0A2A2VAM9-F1
#
_entry.id   AF-A0A2A2VAM9-F1
#
_cell.length_a   1.000
_cell.length_b   1.000
_cell.length_c   1.000
_cell.angle_alpha   90.00
_cell.angle_beta   90.00
_cell.angle_gamma   90.00
#
_symmetry.space_group_name_H-M   'P 1'
#
loop_
_entity.id
_entity.type
_entity.pdbx_description
1 polymer ?
#
loop_
_entity_poly.entity_id
_entity_poly.type
_entity_poly.pdbx_seq_one_letter_code
_entity_poly.pdbx_strand_id
1 'polypeptide(L)'
;MIVSYCRVGPREPIERLDAQKRDLAALGAQEHFCEKASVFGKMPELERAIEVTRKGDVIAITKPYRVAHSTRGVLALIERLGRKGVGLRILGTPIDTSTTTGRMILGSAPLWSLGASPLRSVLWDLSIGRWRGR
;
A
#
# COMPACT_ATOMS: atom_id res chain seq x y z
N MET A 1 4.15 -2.43 -14.30
CA MET A 1 4.52 -1.02 -14.02
C MET A 1 4.47 -0.77 -12.52
N ILE A 2 5.37 0.06 -11.97
CA ILE A 2 5.34 0.48 -10.57
C ILE A 2 4.86 1.93 -10.51
N VAL A 3 3.73 2.15 -9.84
CA VAL A 3 3.14 3.46 -9.57
C VAL A 3 3.37 3.76 -8.10
N SER A 4 3.71 4.99 -7.76
CA SER A 4 3.94 5.39 -6.37
C SER A 4 2.89 6.36 -5.87
N TYR A 5 2.53 6.23 -4.59
CA TYR A 5 1.61 7.13 -3.92
C TYR A 5 2.25 7.75 -2.67
N CYS A 6 2.26 9.08 -2.62
CA CYS A 6 2.79 9.87 -1.51
C CYS A 6 1.69 10.75 -0.91
N ARG A 7 1.71 10.90 0.42
CA ARG A 7 0.79 11.80 1.12
C ARG A 7 1.49 12.51 2.26
N VAL A 8 1.14 13.76 2.49
CA VAL A 8 1.50 14.52 3.69
C VAL A 8 0.24 15.00 4.40
N GLY A 9 0.27 15.04 5.73
CA GLY A 9 -0.82 15.56 6.54
C GLY A 9 -1.08 17.05 6.33
N PRO A 10 -2.22 17.59 6.81
CA PRO A 10 -2.56 19.01 6.64
C PRO A 10 -1.55 19.94 7.31
N ARG A 11 -0.95 19.49 8.43
CA ARG A 11 0.04 20.23 9.22
C ARG A 11 1.49 19.91 8.85
N GLU A 12 1.72 19.00 7.90
CA GLU A 12 3.07 18.63 7.48
C GLU A 12 3.57 19.56 6.35
N PRO A 13 4.88 19.89 6.33
CA PRO A 13 5.50 20.63 5.24
C PRO A 13 5.38 19.87 3.91
N ILE A 14 5.10 20.61 2.83
CA ILE A 14 4.92 20.01 1.50
C ILE A 14 6.22 19.40 0.95
N GLU A 15 7.38 19.93 1.36
CA GLU A 15 8.72 19.43 1.03
C GLU A 15 8.94 17.95 1.43
N ARG A 16 8.16 17.44 2.41
CA ARG A 16 8.18 16.02 2.77
C ARG A 16 7.64 15.12 1.65
N LEU A 17 6.90 15.65 0.68
CA LEU A 17 6.50 14.89 -0.52
C LEU A 17 7.72 14.58 -1.38
N ASP A 18 8.66 15.51 -1.53
CA ASP A 18 9.84 15.30 -2.38
C ASP A 18 10.79 14.25 -1.81
N ALA A 19 10.93 14.21 -0.47
CA ALA A 19 11.63 13.10 0.19
C ALA A 19 10.97 11.75 -0.10
N GLN A 20 9.63 11.65 0.03
CA GLN A 20 8.90 10.42 -0.27
C GLN A 20 9.02 10.01 -1.74
N LYS A 21 8.96 10.98 -2.68
CA LYS A 21 9.14 10.71 -4.11
C LYS A 21 10.52 10.12 -4.38
N ARG A 22 11.59 10.67 -3.79
CA ARG A 22 12.96 10.14 -3.94
C ARG A 22 13.05 8.70 -3.44
N ASP A 23 12.51 8.43 -2.25
CA ASP A 23 12.53 7.09 -1.66
C ASP A 23 11.75 6.06 -2.52
N LEU A 24 10.61 6.46 -3.09
CA LEU A 24 9.81 5.59 -3.95
C LEU A 24 10.37 5.48 -5.37
N ALA A 25 11.04 6.51 -5.88
CA ALA A 25 11.75 6.45 -7.16
C ALA A 25 12.90 5.42 -7.11
N ALA A 26 13.56 5.26 -5.95
CA ALA A 26 14.56 4.23 -5.74
C ALA A 26 14.00 2.79 -5.85
N LEU A 27 12.68 2.59 -5.78
CA LEU A 27 12.01 1.31 -6.03
C LEU A 27 11.72 1.05 -7.52
N GLY A 28 12.07 1.98 -8.41
CA GLY A 28 11.75 1.90 -9.85
C GLY A 28 10.33 2.36 -10.19
N ALA A 29 9.71 3.19 -9.33
CA ALA A 29 8.43 3.81 -9.63
C ALA A 29 8.55 4.77 -10.83
N GLN A 30 7.64 4.62 -11.79
CA GLN A 30 7.63 5.40 -13.04
C GLN A 30 6.65 6.57 -12.98
N GLU A 31 5.58 6.42 -12.18
CA GLU A 31 4.58 7.45 -11.97
C GLU A 31 4.43 7.77 -10.47
N HIS A 32 4.17 9.05 -10.17
CA HIS A 32 4.10 9.57 -8.81
C HIS A 32 2.79 10.33 -8.58
N PHE A 33 1.91 9.77 -7.77
CA PHE A 33 0.65 10.38 -7.35
C PHE A 33 0.84 10.94 -5.94
N CYS A 34 0.82 12.27 -5.81
CA CYS A 34 1.18 12.95 -4.56
C CYS A 34 0.10 13.95 -4.17
N GLU A 35 -0.38 13.88 -2.92
CA GLU A 35 -1.34 14.86 -2.42
C GLU A 35 -1.05 15.31 -0.99
N LYS A 36 -1.52 16.53 -0.68
CA LYS A 36 -1.65 17.01 0.70
C LYS A 36 -3.03 16.63 1.22
N ALA A 37 -3.07 15.98 2.37
CA ALA A 37 -4.30 15.58 3.02
C ALA A 37 -5.17 16.80 3.28
N SER A 38 -6.36 16.81 2.67
CA SER A 38 -7.40 17.79 2.97
C SER A 38 -8.13 17.40 4.26
N VAL A 39 -8.71 18.40 4.94
CA VAL A 39 -9.48 18.23 6.18
C VAL A 39 -10.65 17.26 6.00
N PHE A 40 -11.18 17.15 4.77
CA PHE A 40 -12.31 16.29 4.42
C PHE A 40 -11.95 14.82 4.14
N GLY A 41 -10.69 14.41 4.33
CA GLY A 41 -10.27 13.01 4.28
C GLY A 41 -10.28 12.34 2.90
N LYS A 42 -10.68 13.03 1.83
CA LYS A 42 -10.66 12.52 0.46
C LYS A 42 -9.22 12.26 -0.02
N MET A 43 -9.06 11.26 -0.88
CA MET A 43 -7.77 10.82 -1.44
C MET A 43 -7.81 10.71 -2.98
N PRO A 44 -8.15 11.80 -3.69
CA PRO A 44 -8.34 11.76 -5.15
C PRO A 44 -7.11 11.32 -5.93
N GLU A 45 -5.89 11.57 -5.45
CA GLU A 45 -4.67 11.07 -6.11
C GLU A 45 -4.48 9.56 -5.89
N LEU A 46 -4.88 9.02 -4.73
CA LEU A 46 -4.86 7.57 -4.51
C LEU A 46 -5.83 6.86 -5.46
N GLU A 47 -7.04 7.42 -5.62
CA GLU A 47 -8.05 6.88 -6.53
C GLU A 47 -7.54 6.88 -7.98
N ARG A 48 -6.90 7.98 -8.42
CA ARG A 48 -6.26 8.04 -9.75
C ARG A 48 -5.13 7.03 -9.91
N ALA A 49 -4.28 6.85 -8.91
CA ALA A 49 -3.23 5.81 -8.94
C ALA A 49 -3.85 4.41 -9.09
N ILE A 50 -4.95 4.14 -8.39
CA ILE A 50 -5.69 2.89 -8.51
C ILE A 50 -6.29 2.75 -9.91
N GLU A 51 -6.84 3.80 -10.50
CA GLU A 51 -7.44 3.77 -11.85
C GLU A 51 -6.41 3.48 -12.95
N VAL A 52 -5.26 4.18 -12.93
CA VAL A 52 -4.19 4.05 -13.92
C VAL A 52 -3.54 2.66 -13.89
N THR A 53 -3.40 2.06 -12.71
CA THR A 53 -2.81 0.72 -12.58
C THR A 53 -3.68 -0.36 -13.21
N ARG A 54 -3.03 -1.32 -13.86
CA ARG A 54 -3.65 -2.49 -14.50
C ARG A 54 -3.25 -3.77 -13.77
N LYS A 55 -3.90 -4.88 -14.12
CA LYS A 55 -3.55 -6.20 -13.60
C LYS A 55 -2.07 -6.50 -13.82
N GLY A 56 -1.36 -6.84 -12.74
CA GLY A 56 0.09 -7.09 -12.74
C GLY A 56 0.95 -5.87 -12.38
N ASP A 57 0.36 -4.68 -12.27
CA ASP A 57 1.05 -3.49 -11.78
C ASP A 57 1.14 -3.47 -10.25
N VAL A 58 1.99 -2.59 -9.73
CA VAL A 58 2.25 -2.46 -8.30
C VAL A 58 2.12 -1.02 -7.87
N ILE A 59 1.37 -0.78 -6.80
CA ILE A 59 1.34 0.52 -6.11
C ILE A 59 2.35 0.47 -4.96
N ALA A 60 3.32 1.38 -4.99
CA ALA A 60 4.31 1.56 -3.95
C ALA A 60 3.93 2.72 -3.02
N ILE A 61 3.96 2.51 -1.71
CA ILE A 61 3.73 3.54 -0.69
C ILE A 61 4.86 3.56 0.32
N THR A 62 5.07 4.71 0.95
CA THR A 62 6.12 4.82 1.99
C THR A 62 5.70 4.16 3.29
N LYS A 63 4.49 4.42 3.78
CA LYS A 63 3.99 3.94 5.07
C LYS A 63 2.48 3.66 5.06
N PRO A 64 1.98 2.61 5.75
CA PRO A 64 0.57 2.22 5.72
C PRO A 64 -0.38 3.30 6.25
N TYR A 65 0.03 4.03 7.29
CA TYR A 65 -0.82 5.07 7.89
C TYR A 65 -1.02 6.31 7.01
N ARG A 66 -0.30 6.40 5.87
CA ARG A 66 -0.52 7.45 4.87
C ARG A 66 -1.75 7.19 4.02
N VAL A 67 -2.08 5.91 3.81
CA VAL A 67 -3.24 5.48 3.03
C VAL A 67 -4.48 5.25 3.87
N ALA A 68 -4.33 4.85 5.14
CA ALA A 68 -5.47 4.64 6.03
C ALA A 68 -5.14 4.89 7.51
N HIS A 69 -6.10 5.42 8.26
CA HIS A 69 -5.96 5.68 9.71
C HIS A 69 -6.21 4.44 10.59
N SER A 70 -6.53 3.29 9.99
CA SER A 70 -6.82 2.06 10.71
C SER A 70 -6.30 0.84 9.96
N THR A 71 -6.00 -0.23 10.69
CA THR A 71 -5.62 -1.53 10.10
C THR A 71 -6.70 -2.03 9.14
N ARG A 72 -7.99 -1.86 9.49
CA ARG A 72 -9.12 -2.22 8.62
C ARG A 72 -9.08 -1.46 7.29
N GLY A 73 -8.73 -0.18 7.30
CA GLY A 73 -8.61 0.61 6.07
C GLY A 73 -7.46 0.16 5.18
N VAL A 74 -6.31 -0.22 5.76
CA VAL A 74 -5.20 -0.79 4.98
C VAL A 74 -5.60 -2.13 4.37
N LEU A 75 -6.27 -3.00 5.14
CA LEU A 75 -6.77 -4.28 4.64
C LEU A 75 -7.80 -4.10 3.51
N ALA A 76 -8.72 -3.16 3.65
CA ALA A 76 -9.70 -2.83 2.61
C ALA A 76 -9.01 -2.36 1.31
N LEU A 77 -7.94 -1.58 1.42
CA LEU A 77 -7.14 -1.19 0.25
C LEU A 77 -6.46 -2.41 -0.40
N ILE A 78 -5.84 -3.28 0.40
CA ILE A 78 -5.20 -4.51 -0.11
C ILE A 78 -6.22 -5.40 -0.83
N GLU A 79 -7.40 -5.61 -0.25
CA GLU A 79 -8.48 -6.40 -0.88
C GLU A 79 -8.92 -5.79 -2.21
N ARG A 80 -9.08 -4.47 -2.23
CA ARG A 80 -9.53 -3.74 -3.42
C ARG A 80 -8.50 -3.81 -4.55
N LEU A 81 -7.21 -3.70 -4.24
CA LEU A 81 -6.12 -3.89 -5.20
C LEU A 81 -6.03 -5.35 -5.67
N GLY A 82 -6.18 -6.31 -4.75
CA GLY A 82 -6.18 -7.74 -5.05
C GLY A 82 -7.29 -8.13 -6.03
N ARG A 83 -8.51 -7.60 -5.87
CA ARG A 83 -9.62 -7.80 -6.82
C ARG A 83 -9.31 -7.28 -8.22
N LYS A 84 -8.51 -6.20 -8.33
CA LYS A 84 -8.02 -5.66 -9.60
C LYS A 84 -6.79 -6.43 -10.14
N GLY A 85 -6.19 -7.30 -9.32
CA GLY A 85 -4.93 -7.97 -9.62
C GLY A 85 -3.72 -7.04 -9.59
N VAL A 86 -3.80 -5.96 -8.80
CA VAL A 86 -2.73 -4.97 -8.58
C VAL A 86 -2.04 -5.31 -7.25
N GLY A 87 -0.71 -5.25 -7.23
CA GLY A 87 0.10 -5.43 -6.03
C GLY A 87 0.21 -4.13 -5.21
N LEU A 88 0.49 -4.27 -3.93
CA LEU A 88 0.83 -3.21 -3.00
C LEU A 88 2.22 -3.50 -2.44
N ARG A 89 3.11 -2.52 -2.51
CA ARG A 89 4.45 -2.57 -1.93
C ARG A 89 4.62 -1.43 -0.94
N ILE A 90 5.10 -1.74 0.24
CA ILE A 90 5.31 -0.75 1.30
C ILE A 90 6.80 -0.65 1.60
N LEU A 91 7.36 0.55 1.44
CA LEU A 91 8.79 0.82 1.65
C LEU A 91 9.23 0.39 3.06
N GLY A 92 10.34 -0.37 3.12
CA GLY A 92 10.94 -0.78 4.38
C GLY A 92 10.17 -1.82 5.18
N THR A 93 9.14 -2.44 4.60
CA THR A 93 8.41 -3.56 5.22
C THR A 93 8.43 -4.80 4.33
N PRO A 94 8.27 -6.02 4.89
CA PRO A 94 8.15 -7.24 4.09
C PRO A 94 6.79 -7.37 3.39
N ILE A 95 5.89 -6.39 3.55
CA ILE A 95 4.57 -6.37 2.91
C ILE A 95 4.77 -5.96 1.45
N ASP A 96 5.03 -6.96 0.62
CA ASP A 96 5.05 -6.86 -0.83
C ASP A 96 4.10 -7.88 -1.42
N THR A 97 2.90 -7.41 -1.75
CA THR A 97 1.85 -8.27 -2.32
C THR A 97 2.06 -8.58 -3.81
N SER A 98 3.15 -8.08 -4.41
CA SER A 98 3.57 -8.40 -5.78
C SER A 98 4.45 -9.65 -5.90
N THR A 99 5.06 -10.10 -4.79
CA THR A 99 5.91 -11.32 -4.76
C THR A 99 5.09 -12.60 -4.87
N THR A 100 5.68 -13.73 -5.27
CA THR A 100 4.97 -15.04 -5.33
C THR A 100 4.34 -15.44 -3.98
N THR A 101 4.97 -15.09 -2.86
CA THR A 101 4.41 -15.25 -1.51
C THR A 101 3.23 -14.29 -1.25
N GLY A 102 3.36 -13.02 -1.63
CA GLY A 102 2.27 -12.03 -1.55
C GLY A 102 1.10 -12.31 -2.49
N ARG A 103 1.37 -12.90 -3.66
CA ARG A 103 0.40 -13.42 -4.64
C ARG A 103 -0.15 -14.79 -4.25
N MET A 104 0.53 -15.61 -3.45
CA MET A 104 -0.09 -16.82 -2.86
C MET A 104 -1.09 -16.44 -1.77
N ILE A 105 -0.82 -15.38 -1.03
CA ILE A 105 -1.81 -14.78 -0.11
C ILE A 105 -3.03 -14.24 -0.90
N LEU A 106 -2.86 -13.78 -2.15
CA LEU A 106 -3.91 -13.07 -2.90
C LEU A 106 -4.47 -13.73 -4.19
N GLY A 107 -3.82 -14.73 -4.79
CA GLY A 107 -3.95 -15.01 -6.24
C GLY A 107 -3.82 -16.48 -6.71
N SER A 108 -3.45 -17.45 -5.87
CA SER A 108 -3.42 -18.87 -6.28
C SER A 108 -4.70 -19.58 -5.87
N ALA A 109 -5.81 -19.29 -6.54
CA ALA A 109 -7.16 -19.46 -5.99
C ALA A 109 -7.31 -18.71 -4.65
N PRO A 110 -8.48 -18.15 -4.36
CA PRO A 110 -8.68 -17.55 -3.06
C PRO A 110 -8.47 -18.63 -1.99
N LEU A 111 -7.40 -18.57 -1.17
CA LEU A 111 -7.33 -19.43 0.04
C LEU A 111 -8.58 -19.22 0.94
N TRP A 112 -9.25 -18.08 0.76
CA TRP A 112 -10.56 -17.70 1.29
C TRP A 112 -11.74 -18.56 0.78
N SER A 113 -11.64 -19.22 -0.40
CA SER A 113 -12.67 -20.19 -0.85
C SER A 113 -12.54 -21.55 -0.16
N LEU A 114 -11.45 -21.78 0.58
CA LEU A 114 -11.19 -23.01 1.35
C LEU A 114 -11.35 -22.81 2.87
N GLY A 115 -11.91 -21.68 3.32
CA GLY A 115 -12.14 -21.42 4.75
C GLY A 115 -10.89 -21.08 5.57
N ALA A 116 -9.72 -20.93 4.92
CA ALA A 116 -8.51 -20.46 5.58
C ALA A 116 -8.47 -18.92 5.50
N SER A 117 -8.33 -18.24 6.65
CA SER A 117 -8.31 -16.77 6.73
C SER A 117 -6.88 -16.22 6.88
N PRO A 118 -6.33 -15.57 5.84
CA PRO A 118 -5.07 -14.80 5.83
C PRO A 118 -5.03 -13.63 6.80
N LEU A 119 -6.15 -13.30 7.46
CA LEU A 119 -6.14 -12.43 8.63
C LEU A 119 -5.16 -12.95 9.69
N ARG A 120 -5.02 -14.28 9.83
CA ARG A 120 -4.15 -14.88 10.85
C ARG A 120 -2.67 -14.74 10.53
N SER A 121 -2.25 -14.84 9.27
CA SER A 121 -0.84 -14.70 8.87
C SER A 121 -0.40 -13.23 8.85
N VAL A 122 -1.24 -12.33 8.33
CA VAL A 122 -0.96 -10.89 8.35
C VAL A 122 -1.00 -10.32 9.77
N LEU A 123 -1.95 -10.76 10.62
CA LEU A 123 -1.94 -10.40 12.05
C LEU A 123 -0.74 -10.99 12.78
N TRP A 124 -0.26 -12.18 12.41
CA TRP A 124 0.95 -12.79 12.98
C TRP A 124 2.21 -11.99 12.63
N ASP A 125 2.37 -11.59 11.37
CA ASP A 125 3.51 -10.76 10.95
C ASP A 125 3.45 -9.34 11.54
N LEU A 126 2.25 -8.75 11.66
CA LEU A 126 2.05 -7.46 12.33
C LEU A 126 2.21 -7.54 13.86
N SER A 127 1.97 -8.70 14.48
CA SER A 127 2.12 -8.88 15.93
C SER A 127 3.53 -9.28 16.37
N ILE A 128 4.40 -9.69 15.44
CA ILE A 128 5.77 -10.14 15.76
C ILE A 128 6.85 -9.17 15.26
N GLY A 129 6.55 -8.34 14.26
CA GLY A 129 7.53 -7.47 13.62
C GLY A 129 7.42 -6.00 14.00
N ARG A 130 8.00 -5.60 15.14
CA ARG A 130 8.60 -4.26 15.32
C ARG A 130 7.61 -3.07 15.48
N TRP A 131 6.84 -3.10 16.57
CA TRP A 131 6.31 -1.87 17.20
C TRP A 131 6.89 -1.71 18.61
N ARG A 132 8.21 -1.51 18.68
CA ARG A 132 8.87 -0.80 19.79
C ARG A 132 10.31 -0.43 19.40
N GLY A 133 10.65 0.85 19.53
CA GLY A 133 11.97 1.46 19.31
C GLY A 133 12.06 2.14 17.94
N ARG A 134 12.20 3.46 17.82
CA ARG A 134 12.78 4.48 18.71
C ARG A 134 12.15 5.83 18.36
#